data_AF-A0A936GNP2-F1
#
_entry.id   AF-A0A936GNP2-F1
#
_cell.length_a   1.000
_cell.length_b   1.000
_cell.length_c   1.000
_cell.angle_alpha   90.00
_cell.angle_beta   90.00
_cell.angle_gamma   90.00
#
_symmetry.space_group_name_H-M   'P 1'
#
loop_
_entity.id
_entity.type
_entity.pdbx_description
1 polymer ?
#
loop_
_entity_poly.entity_id
_entity_poly.type
_entity_poly.pdbx_seq_one_letter_code
_entity_poly.pdbx_strand_id
1 'polypeptide(L)'
;MNIYQSGDESEAESSRDRKKLLITGHPRCGSRYISLLLKHLGVDVNHEWFGANGICSWLYVVKDLNMPTLGSHIINPYASYATDFDYTLAYVRNPFDAIPSILLENWVERSYNFRRNHIIDQLGIDLDDYKSDLERAIASFLLWNKITQLKNPVETFKVENCVEAVHAFLVNNRLVHETIDISTIDIATNANSTSSRGIVKPEIPDDGYKRIADHLRTDLIAFCDQYGYDITVNL
;
A
#
# COMPACT_ATOMS: atom_id res chain seq x y z
N MET A 1 48.61 -10.39 30.50
CA MET A 1 47.41 -9.80 31.12
C MET A 1 46.71 -9.02 30.03
N ASN A 2 45.74 -9.65 29.36
CA ASN A 2 44.92 -9.02 28.33
C ASN A 2 43.48 -9.33 28.73
N ILE A 3 42.80 -8.29 29.18
CA ILE A 3 41.46 -8.32 29.74
C ILE A 3 40.56 -7.71 28.67
N TYR A 4 39.94 -8.54 27.85
CA TYR A 4 38.74 -8.17 27.12
C TYR A 4 37.82 -9.39 27.10
N GLN A 5 37.04 -9.48 28.18
CA GLN A 5 35.83 -10.27 28.26
C GLN A 5 34.76 -9.66 27.36
N SER A 6 34.12 -10.53 26.58
CA SER A 6 32.68 -10.56 26.30
C SER A 6 31.89 -9.29 26.60
N GLY A 7 31.58 -8.53 25.55
CA GLY A 7 30.46 -7.60 25.52
C GLY A 7 29.41 -8.16 24.57
N ASP A 8 28.24 -8.43 25.12
CA ASP A 8 27.03 -8.95 24.48
C ASP A 8 26.71 -8.32 23.12
N GLU A 9 26.69 -9.13 22.06
CA GLU A 9 25.93 -8.83 20.83
C GLU A 9 24.41 -8.87 21.08
N SER A 10 23.96 -9.25 22.29
CA SER A 10 22.55 -9.33 22.69
C SER A 10 21.94 -8.01 23.21
N GLU A 11 22.74 -6.96 23.43
CA GLU A 11 22.25 -5.66 23.94
C GLU A 11 21.88 -4.65 22.84
N ALA A 12 22.14 -4.94 21.56
CA ALA A 12 21.78 -4.06 20.43
C ALA A 12 20.36 -4.28 19.87
N GLU A 13 19.59 -5.20 20.46
CA GLU A 13 18.25 -5.59 19.98
C GLU A 13 17.09 -4.92 20.76
N SER A 14 17.42 -4.08 21.76
CA SER A 14 16.49 -3.29 22.57
C SER A 14 16.72 -1.80 22.27
N SER A 15 15.96 -1.10 21.42
CA SER A 15 14.55 -0.76 21.66
C SER A 15 13.83 -0.33 20.35
N ARG A 16 13.46 -1.26 19.48
CA ARG A 16 12.54 -0.91 18.38
C ARG A 16 11.14 -0.65 18.93
N ASP A 17 10.52 0.46 18.53
CA ASP A 17 9.13 0.73 18.86
C ASP A 17 8.28 -0.38 18.25
N ARG A 18 7.41 -1.02 19.03
CA ARG A 18 6.58 -2.11 18.54
C ARG A 18 5.14 -1.64 18.41
N LYS A 19 4.59 -1.72 17.20
CA LYS A 19 3.19 -1.41 16.92
C LYS A 19 2.44 -2.68 16.54
N LYS A 20 1.11 -2.65 16.65
CA LYS A 20 0.30 -3.83 16.32
C LYS A 20 0.14 -4.01 14.81
N LEU A 21 -0.10 -2.93 14.08
CA LEU A 21 -0.56 -3.00 12.70
C LEU A 21 0.25 -2.13 11.74
N LEU A 22 0.76 -2.76 10.68
CA LEU A 22 1.10 -2.08 9.43
C LEU A 22 0.05 -2.46 8.39
N ILE A 23 -0.56 -1.46 7.76
CA ILE A 23 -1.45 -1.68 6.61
C ILE A 23 -0.85 -0.97 5.40
N THR A 24 -0.65 -1.71 4.31
CA THR A 24 0.10 -1.19 3.16
C THR A 24 -0.38 -1.72 1.81
N GLY A 25 0.03 -1.06 0.74
CA GLY A 25 -0.41 -1.32 -0.63
C GLY A 25 0.14 -0.23 -1.56
N HIS A 26 -0.26 -0.24 -2.84
CA HIS A 26 0.15 0.81 -3.78
C HIS A 26 -0.47 2.17 -3.41
N PRO A 27 0.26 3.31 -3.52
CA PRO A 27 -0.36 4.63 -3.37
C PRO A 27 -1.56 4.77 -4.31
N ARG A 28 -2.57 5.58 -3.97
CA ARG A 28 -3.81 5.71 -4.78
C ARG A 28 -4.74 4.49 -4.79
N CYS A 29 -4.41 3.38 -4.11
CA CYS A 29 -5.27 2.20 -4.04
C CYS A 29 -6.24 2.19 -2.85
N GLY A 30 -6.27 3.23 -2.01
CA GLY A 30 -7.34 3.38 -1.01
C GLY A 30 -6.90 3.42 0.44
N SER A 31 -5.62 3.66 0.73
CA SER A 31 -5.07 3.82 2.08
C SER A 31 -5.90 4.73 3.00
N ARG A 32 -6.42 5.87 2.51
CA ARG A 32 -7.25 6.76 3.32
C ARG A 32 -8.58 6.13 3.70
N TYR A 33 -9.24 5.46 2.75
CA TYR A 33 -10.48 4.72 3.03
C TYR A 33 -10.23 3.66 4.10
N ILE A 34 -9.17 2.86 3.95
CA ILE A 34 -8.80 1.82 4.93
C ILE A 34 -8.51 2.43 6.32
N SER A 35 -7.79 3.54 6.39
CA SER A 35 -7.55 4.21 7.68
C SER A 35 -8.85 4.69 8.35
N LEU A 36 -9.82 5.19 7.56
CA LEU A 36 -11.11 5.61 8.09
C LEU A 36 -11.91 4.41 8.56
N LEU A 37 -11.89 3.30 7.83
CA LEU A 37 -12.53 2.04 8.22
C LEU A 37 -12.00 1.56 9.58
N LEU A 38 -10.67 1.48 9.73
CA LEU A 38 -10.04 1.07 10.98
C LEU A 38 -10.45 1.97 12.16
N LYS A 39 -10.53 3.28 11.95
CA LYS A 39 -11.01 4.23 12.98
C LYS A 39 -12.47 4.00 13.37
N HIS A 40 -13.35 3.75 12.41
CA HIS A 40 -14.76 3.43 12.71
C HIS A 40 -14.88 2.11 13.48
N LEU A 41 -13.97 1.18 13.23
CA LEU A 41 -13.84 -0.08 13.98
C LEU A 41 -13.11 0.10 15.32
N GLY A 42 -12.83 1.34 15.76
CA GLY A 42 -12.21 1.62 17.07
C GLY A 42 -10.71 1.36 17.14
N VAL A 43 -10.04 1.19 15.99
CA VAL A 43 -8.58 1.00 15.91
C VAL A 43 -7.91 2.32 15.53
N ASP A 44 -6.99 2.79 16.37
CA ASP A 44 -6.21 4.00 16.09
C ASP A 44 -5.04 3.68 15.16
N VAL A 45 -5.38 3.58 13.87
CA VAL A 45 -4.45 3.56 12.75
C VAL A 45 -4.73 4.78 11.86
N ASN A 46 -3.70 5.57 11.62
CA ASN A 46 -3.79 6.78 10.84
C ASN A 46 -3.25 6.60 9.42
N HIS A 47 -3.67 7.48 8.50
CA HIS A 47 -3.20 7.49 7.12
C HIS A 47 -1.86 8.21 7.03
N GLU A 48 -0.76 7.47 6.87
CA GLU A 48 0.58 8.05 6.66
C GLU A 48 1.22 8.76 7.88
N TRP A 49 0.61 8.67 9.06
CA TRP A 49 1.25 8.94 10.35
C TRP A 49 0.86 7.86 11.37
N PHE A 50 1.57 7.77 12.49
CA PHE A 50 1.28 6.75 13.51
C PHE A 50 0.05 7.11 14.35
N GLY A 51 -0.81 6.13 14.57
CA GLY A 51 -1.73 6.08 15.72
C GLY A 51 -1.19 5.15 16.81
N ALA A 52 -1.95 5.00 17.89
CA ALA A 52 -1.61 4.13 19.02
C ALA A 52 -1.47 2.66 18.61
N ASN A 53 -2.23 2.19 17.62
CA ASN A 53 -2.18 0.80 17.16
C ASN A 53 -1.24 0.59 15.98
N GLY A 54 -0.97 1.61 15.17
CA GLY A 54 -0.12 1.46 13.99
C GLY A 54 -0.32 2.52 12.91
N ILE A 55 -0.03 2.15 11.66
CA ILE A 55 -0.04 3.05 10.50
C ILE A 55 -0.61 2.37 9.26
N CYS A 56 -1.35 3.14 8.46
CA CYS A 56 -1.73 2.77 7.09
C CYS A 56 -0.91 3.62 6.13
N SER A 57 0.14 3.06 5.52
CA SER A 57 1.04 3.80 4.64
C SER A 57 1.74 2.88 3.64
N TRP A 58 1.73 3.32 2.38
CA TRP A 58 2.48 2.67 1.30
C TRP A 58 4.00 2.81 1.49
N LEU A 59 4.46 3.83 2.21
CA LEU A 59 5.89 4.09 2.43
C LEU A 59 6.57 3.06 3.30
N TYR A 60 5.83 2.41 4.19
CA TYR A 60 6.36 1.46 5.17
C TYR A 60 6.44 0.03 4.61
N VAL A 61 6.06 -0.17 3.34
CA VAL A 61 6.35 -1.44 2.66
C VAL A 61 7.85 -1.62 2.40
N VAL A 62 8.62 -0.54 2.42
CA VAL A 62 10.06 -0.53 2.21
C VAL A 62 10.76 0.12 3.40
N LYS A 63 12.05 -0.15 3.56
CA LYS A 63 12.89 0.55 4.53
C LYS A 63 13.67 1.61 3.78
N ASP A 64 13.39 2.88 4.04
CA ASP A 64 14.10 4.00 3.44
C ASP A 64 14.07 5.22 4.37
N LEU A 65 15.22 5.89 4.49
CA LEU A 65 15.38 7.12 5.24
C LEU A 65 14.98 8.37 4.42
N ASN A 66 14.77 8.23 3.11
CA ASN A 66 14.49 9.32 2.17
C ASN A 66 13.04 9.32 1.69
N MET A 67 12.10 9.02 2.60
CA MET A 67 10.68 8.99 2.29
C MET A 67 10.16 10.32 1.71
N PRO A 68 9.24 10.29 0.74
CA PRO A 68 8.59 11.49 0.23
C PRO A 68 7.79 12.19 1.32
N THR A 69 7.84 13.52 1.41
CA THR A 69 6.99 14.27 2.33
C THR A 69 5.55 14.20 1.84
N LEU A 70 4.64 13.73 2.68
CA LEU A 70 3.22 13.63 2.37
C LEU A 70 2.49 14.79 3.06
N GLY A 71 2.19 15.84 2.28
CA GLY A 71 1.51 17.03 2.79
C GLY A 71 2.34 17.79 3.83
N SER A 72 1.68 18.30 4.87
CA SER A 72 2.27 19.12 5.93
C SER A 72 2.83 18.32 7.12
N HIS A 73 2.73 16.98 7.09
CA HIS A 73 3.18 16.14 8.19
C HIS A 73 4.64 15.71 7.98
N ILE A 74 5.46 15.91 9.02
CA ILE A 74 6.83 15.40 9.05
C ILE A 74 6.73 13.89 9.23
N ILE A 75 6.90 13.15 8.13
CA ILE A 75 7.12 11.71 8.21
C ILE A 75 8.46 11.52 8.90
N ASN A 76 8.50 10.74 9.98
CA ASN A 76 9.76 10.35 10.58
C ASN A 76 10.33 9.20 9.74
N PRO A 77 11.34 9.44 8.89
CA PRO A 77 11.86 8.40 8.01
C PRO A 77 12.54 7.26 8.78
N TYR A 78 13.05 7.55 9.99
CA TYR A 78 13.65 6.55 10.87
C TYR A 78 12.64 5.48 11.32
N ALA A 79 11.34 5.79 11.34
CA ALA A 79 10.34 4.86 11.83
C ALA A 79 10.17 3.63 10.93
N SER A 80 10.57 3.69 9.65
CA SER A 80 10.57 2.48 8.79
C SER A 80 11.62 1.44 9.19
N TYR A 81 12.69 1.87 9.86
CA TYR A 81 13.74 1.00 10.40
C TYR A 81 13.56 0.72 11.90
N ALA A 82 12.99 1.68 12.62
CA ALA A 82 12.88 1.66 14.07
C ALA A 82 11.57 1.07 14.60
N THR A 83 10.61 0.76 13.73
CA THR A 83 9.33 0.18 14.12
C THR A 83 9.14 -1.23 13.59
N ASP A 84 8.88 -2.16 14.51
CA ASP A 84 8.42 -3.50 14.17
C ASP A 84 6.89 -3.59 14.35
N PHE A 85 6.25 -4.42 13.52
CA PHE A 85 4.79 -4.61 13.55
C PHE A 85 4.44 -6.06 13.86
N ASP A 86 3.48 -6.27 14.76
CA ASP A 86 2.97 -7.61 15.07
C ASP A 86 2.27 -8.23 13.85
N TYR A 87 1.51 -7.41 13.11
CA TYR A 87 0.82 -7.82 11.89
C TYR A 87 1.05 -6.84 10.76
N THR A 88 1.37 -7.37 9.59
CA THR A 88 1.37 -6.64 8.32
C THR A 88 0.18 -7.09 7.49
N LEU A 89 -0.70 -6.17 7.12
CA LEU A 89 -1.85 -6.39 6.26
C LEU A 89 -1.64 -5.67 4.94
N ALA A 90 -2.10 -6.27 3.86
CA ALA A 90 -2.08 -5.65 2.55
C ALA A 90 -3.49 -5.29 2.07
N TYR A 91 -3.57 -4.30 1.19
CA TYR A 91 -4.79 -4.05 0.43
C TYR A 91 -4.48 -3.90 -1.05
N VAL A 92 -5.41 -4.37 -1.87
CA VAL A 92 -5.41 -4.23 -3.32
C VAL A 92 -6.70 -3.54 -3.78
N ARG A 93 -6.67 -3.01 -4.99
CA ARG A 93 -7.80 -2.35 -5.63
C ARG A 93 -7.97 -2.90 -7.04
N ASN A 94 -9.18 -2.82 -7.58
CA ASN A 94 -9.43 -3.08 -8.99
C ASN A 94 -8.46 -2.23 -9.83
N PRO A 95 -7.62 -2.85 -10.67
CA PRO A 95 -6.63 -2.12 -11.46
C PRO A 95 -7.26 -1.08 -12.37
N PHE A 96 -8.43 -1.36 -12.96
CA PHE A 96 -9.10 -0.46 -13.90
C PHE A 96 -9.60 0.83 -13.23
N ASP A 97 -9.89 0.80 -11.93
CA ASP A 97 -10.21 1.98 -11.12
C ASP A 97 -8.96 2.72 -10.59
N ALA A 98 -7.90 1.96 -10.34
CA ALA A 98 -6.67 2.44 -9.73
C ALA A 98 -5.73 3.11 -10.74
N ILE A 99 -5.47 2.47 -11.89
CA ILE A 99 -4.49 2.87 -12.90
C ILE A 99 -4.68 4.31 -13.39
N PRO A 100 -5.91 4.80 -13.69
CA PRO A 100 -6.12 6.21 -14.01
C PRO A 100 -5.59 7.18 -12.94
N SER A 101 -5.70 6.80 -11.66
CA SER A 101 -5.19 7.61 -10.56
C SER A 101 -3.68 7.50 -10.40
N ILE A 102 -3.08 6.38 -10.83
CA ILE A 102 -1.63 6.13 -10.78
C ILE A 102 -0.94 6.87 -11.93
N LEU A 103 -1.57 6.98 -13.10
CA LEU A 103 -1.12 7.84 -14.19
C LEU A 103 -0.85 9.26 -13.70
N LEU A 104 -1.80 9.85 -12.97
CA LEU A 104 -1.63 11.18 -12.37
C LEU A 104 -0.52 11.21 -11.31
N GLU A 105 -0.42 10.16 -10.49
CA GLU A 105 0.61 10.05 -9.45
C GLU A 105 2.02 9.90 -10.04
N ASN A 106 2.16 9.33 -11.23
CA ASN A 106 3.44 9.23 -11.93
C ASN A 106 4.00 10.61 -12.32
N TRP A 107 3.15 11.64 -12.43
CA TRP A 107 3.61 13.02 -12.65
C TRP A 107 4.13 13.69 -11.37
N VAL A 108 3.90 13.09 -10.20
CA VAL A 108 4.48 13.54 -8.94
C VAL A 108 5.89 12.93 -8.81
N GLU A 109 6.89 13.67 -9.30
CA GLU A 109 8.28 13.21 -9.41
C GLU A 109 8.79 12.50 -8.15
N ARG A 110 8.56 13.07 -6.96
CA ARG A 110 9.03 12.48 -5.70
C ARG A 110 8.38 11.14 -5.38
N SER A 111 7.10 10.96 -5.71
CA SER A 111 6.36 9.71 -5.51
C SER A 111 6.76 8.67 -6.55
N TYR A 112 6.88 9.09 -7.80
CA TYR A 112 7.33 8.23 -8.91
C TYR A 112 8.74 7.70 -8.66
N ASN A 113 9.70 8.58 -8.38
CA ASN A 113 11.10 8.21 -8.16
C ASN A 113 11.26 7.32 -6.93
N PHE A 114 10.51 7.57 -5.85
CA PHE A 114 10.54 6.69 -4.68
C PHE A 114 10.07 5.27 -5.03
N ARG A 115 8.95 5.12 -5.76
CA ARG A 115 8.48 3.81 -6.22
C ARG A 115 9.48 3.15 -7.15
N ARG A 116 9.92 3.88 -8.19
CA ARG A 116 10.88 3.41 -9.20
C ARG A 116 12.17 2.89 -8.57
N ASN A 117 12.80 3.67 -7.71
CA ASN A 117 14.07 3.29 -7.08
C ASN A 117 13.92 2.00 -6.27
N HIS A 118 12.87 1.86 -5.48
CA HIS A 118 12.66 0.63 -4.72
C HIS A 118 12.24 -0.58 -5.57
N ILE A 119 11.59 -0.35 -6.72
CA ILE A 119 11.30 -1.41 -7.69
C ILE A 119 12.60 -1.89 -8.34
N ILE A 120 13.52 -0.98 -8.67
CA ILE A 120 14.86 -1.34 -9.15
C ILE A 120 15.61 -2.12 -8.07
N ASP A 121 15.66 -1.61 -6.84
CA ASP A 121 16.43 -2.22 -5.76
C ASP A 121 15.93 -3.62 -5.39
N GLN A 122 14.61 -3.84 -5.39
CA GLN A 122 14.03 -5.11 -4.93
C GLN A 122 13.77 -6.12 -6.04
N LEU A 123 13.50 -5.66 -7.27
CA LEU A 123 13.08 -6.52 -8.38
C LEU A 123 14.00 -6.42 -9.60
N GLY A 124 14.95 -5.48 -9.63
CA GLY A 124 15.87 -5.29 -10.75
C GLY A 124 15.18 -4.76 -12.02
N ILE A 125 14.01 -4.13 -11.90
CA ILE A 125 13.20 -3.63 -13.02
C ILE A 125 13.12 -2.11 -12.93
N ASP A 126 13.42 -1.41 -14.03
CA ASP A 126 13.23 0.03 -14.11
C ASP A 126 11.86 0.36 -14.70
N LEU A 127 11.13 1.29 -14.06
CA LEU A 127 9.87 1.78 -14.62
C LEU A 127 10.09 2.58 -15.92
N ASP A 128 11.26 3.19 -16.11
CA ASP A 128 11.51 3.98 -17.32
C ASP A 128 11.77 3.11 -18.57
N ASP A 129 11.99 1.81 -18.41
CA ASP A 129 12.12 0.85 -19.52
C ASP A 129 10.80 0.65 -20.28
N TYR A 130 9.67 1.02 -19.66
CA TYR A 130 8.35 0.97 -20.30
C TYR A 130 8.10 2.20 -21.18
N LYS A 131 7.51 1.98 -22.36
CA LYS A 131 7.48 2.97 -23.45
C LYS A 131 6.43 4.06 -23.25
N SER A 132 5.32 3.73 -22.61
CA SER A 132 4.19 4.64 -22.43
C SER A 132 3.87 4.88 -20.95
N ASP A 133 3.27 6.04 -20.65
CA ASP A 133 2.83 6.37 -19.28
C ASP A 133 1.82 5.35 -18.74
N LEU A 134 0.97 4.79 -19.61
CA LEU A 134 0.03 3.73 -19.25
C LEU A 134 0.77 2.46 -18.83
N GLU A 135 1.74 2.00 -19.61
CA GLU A 135 2.56 0.85 -19.26
C GLU A 135 3.32 1.09 -17.95
N ARG A 136 3.88 2.30 -17.74
CA ARG A 136 4.54 2.69 -16.48
C ARG A 136 3.58 2.64 -15.29
N ALA A 137 2.35 3.10 -15.46
CA ALA A 137 1.34 3.04 -14.41
C ALA A 137 0.92 1.61 -14.08
N ILE A 138 0.71 0.76 -15.09
CA ILE A 138 0.42 -0.67 -14.93
C ILE A 138 1.59 -1.39 -14.25
N ALA A 139 2.80 -1.20 -14.76
CA ALA A 139 4.02 -1.79 -14.21
C ALA A 139 4.20 -1.36 -12.75
N SER A 140 4.05 -0.07 -12.44
CA SER A 140 4.17 0.38 -11.06
C SER A 140 3.11 -0.25 -10.15
N PHE A 141 1.85 -0.33 -10.60
CA PHE A 141 0.78 -1.01 -9.88
C PHE A 141 1.15 -2.46 -9.56
N LEU A 142 1.53 -3.24 -10.57
CA LEU A 142 1.84 -4.66 -10.43
C LEU A 142 3.09 -4.90 -9.56
N LEU A 143 4.17 -4.18 -9.85
CA LEU A 143 5.47 -4.36 -9.19
C LEU A 143 5.44 -3.90 -7.73
N TRP A 144 4.73 -2.82 -7.41
CA TRP A 144 4.58 -2.42 -6.01
C TRP A 144 3.73 -3.40 -5.20
N ASN A 145 2.62 -3.90 -5.78
CA ASN A 145 1.83 -4.94 -5.12
C ASN A 145 2.67 -6.21 -4.92
N LYS A 146 3.54 -6.56 -5.88
CA LYS A 146 4.52 -7.64 -5.71
C LYS A 146 5.47 -7.39 -4.54
N ILE A 147 6.03 -6.17 -4.43
CA ILE A 147 6.85 -5.77 -3.26
C ILE A 147 6.07 -5.87 -1.95
N THR A 148 4.80 -5.47 -1.93
CA THR A 148 3.92 -5.63 -0.78
C THR A 148 3.78 -7.11 -0.39
N GLN A 149 3.56 -8.00 -1.36
CA GLN A 149 3.45 -9.44 -1.09
C GLN A 149 4.77 -10.06 -0.63
N LEU A 150 5.93 -9.55 -1.06
CA LEU A 150 7.24 -9.99 -0.55
C LEU A 150 7.43 -9.68 0.95
N LYS A 151 6.59 -8.84 1.55
CA LYS A 151 6.56 -8.63 3.01
C LYS A 151 5.74 -9.67 3.76
N ASN A 152 5.22 -10.68 3.06
CA ASN A 152 4.39 -11.75 3.60
C ASN A 152 3.26 -11.20 4.49
N PRO A 153 2.40 -10.31 3.95
CA PRO A 153 1.26 -9.82 4.72
C PRO A 153 0.42 -11.01 5.17
N VAL A 154 -0.04 -10.98 6.42
CA VAL A 154 -0.83 -12.07 6.99
C VAL A 154 -2.19 -12.21 6.29
N GLU A 155 -2.69 -11.12 5.72
CA GLU A 155 -3.90 -11.09 4.91
C GLU A 155 -3.83 -9.95 3.89
N THR A 156 -4.48 -10.14 2.73
CA THR A 156 -4.62 -9.12 1.68
C THR A 156 -6.10 -8.91 1.37
N PHE A 157 -6.59 -7.67 1.48
CA PHE A 157 -7.99 -7.34 1.27
C PHE A 157 -8.23 -6.57 -0.03
N LYS A 158 -9.41 -6.75 -0.64
CA LYS A 158 -9.89 -5.88 -1.72
C LYS A 158 -10.62 -4.68 -1.15
N VAL A 159 -10.15 -3.48 -1.48
CA VAL A 159 -10.71 -2.23 -0.93
C VAL A 159 -12.21 -2.07 -1.22
N GLU A 160 -12.70 -2.64 -2.31
CA GLU A 160 -14.10 -2.58 -2.73
C GLU A 160 -15.07 -3.29 -1.77
N ASN A 161 -14.60 -4.30 -1.03
CA ASN A 161 -15.45 -5.12 -0.18
C ASN A 161 -14.73 -5.67 1.07
N CYS A 162 -13.82 -4.88 1.67
CA CYS A 162 -12.99 -5.34 2.78
C CYS A 162 -13.62 -5.21 4.18
N VAL A 163 -14.79 -4.56 4.35
CA VAL A 163 -15.33 -4.23 5.69
C VAL A 163 -15.46 -5.47 6.57
N GLU A 164 -16.13 -6.51 6.07
CA GLU A 164 -16.34 -7.75 6.82
C GLU A 164 -15.03 -8.48 7.13
N ALA A 165 -14.15 -8.59 6.13
CA ALA A 165 -12.87 -9.29 6.28
C ALA A 165 -11.93 -8.57 7.27
N VAL A 166 -11.84 -7.24 7.18
CA VAL A 166 -11.07 -6.43 8.14
C VAL A 166 -11.65 -6.55 9.54
N HIS A 167 -12.96 -6.46 9.71
CA HIS A 167 -13.59 -6.63 11.02
C HIS A 167 -13.32 -8.03 11.60
N ALA A 168 -13.50 -9.08 10.80
CA ALA A 168 -13.22 -10.46 11.20
C ALA A 168 -11.75 -10.63 11.63
N PHE A 169 -10.80 -10.09 10.87
CA PHE A 169 -9.38 -10.10 11.25
C PHE A 169 -9.15 -9.43 12.62
N LEU A 170 -9.71 -8.24 12.83
CA LEU A 170 -9.52 -7.49 14.07
C LEU A 170 -10.11 -8.23 15.28
N VAL A 171 -11.30 -8.83 15.13
CA VAL A 171 -11.95 -9.64 16.17
C VAL A 171 -11.13 -10.89 16.50
N ASN A 172 -10.76 -11.66 15.48
CA ASN A 172 -10.02 -12.92 15.66
C ASN A 172 -8.66 -12.71 16.34
N ASN A 173 -8.04 -11.55 16.11
CA ASN A 173 -6.76 -11.17 16.71
C ASN A 173 -6.90 -10.31 17.98
N ARG A 174 -8.12 -10.17 18.52
CA ARG A 174 -8.42 -9.42 19.77
C ARG A 174 -7.91 -7.98 19.74
N LEU A 175 -8.02 -7.34 18.58
CA LEU A 175 -7.68 -5.94 18.37
C LEU A 175 -8.86 -5.01 18.61
N VAL A 176 -10.09 -5.53 18.54
CA VAL A 176 -11.35 -4.83 18.81
C VAL A 176 -12.33 -5.76 19.55
N HIS A 177 -13.43 -5.20 20.07
CA HIS A 177 -14.53 -5.99 20.63
C HIS A 177 -15.49 -6.49 19.54
N GLU A 178 -16.04 -7.69 19.73
CA GLU A 178 -16.98 -8.34 18.78
C GLU A 178 -18.28 -7.57 18.51
N THR A 179 -18.65 -6.63 19.37
CA THR A 179 -19.96 -5.97 19.36
C THR A 179 -20.06 -4.76 18.42
N ILE A 180 -19.06 -4.52 17.56
CA ILE A 180 -19.09 -3.39 16.63
C ILE A 180 -20.08 -3.70 15.50
N ASP A 181 -21.11 -2.87 15.38
CA ASP A 181 -22.10 -3.00 14.32
C ASP A 181 -21.56 -2.45 12.99
N ILE A 182 -21.02 -3.34 12.17
CA ILE A 182 -20.47 -3.00 10.86
C ILE A 182 -21.53 -2.59 9.83
N SER A 183 -22.82 -2.86 10.08
CA SER A 183 -23.90 -2.46 9.16
C SER A 183 -24.10 -0.93 9.09
N THR A 184 -23.58 -0.22 10.09
CA THR A 184 -23.64 1.25 10.17
C THR A 184 -22.47 1.96 9.47
N ILE A 185 -21.50 1.21 8.95
CA ILE A 185 -20.29 1.77 8.35
C ILE A 185 -20.59 2.19 6.90
N ASP A 186 -20.98 3.46 6.73
CA ASP A 186 -21.08 4.10 5.43
C ASP A 186 -19.86 5.02 5.21
N ILE A 187 -18.77 4.44 4.72
CA ILE A 187 -17.58 5.19 4.33
C ILE A 187 -17.59 5.29 2.82
N ALA A 188 -17.76 6.51 2.31
CA ALA A 188 -17.70 6.72 0.87
C ALA A 188 -16.32 6.32 0.32
N THR A 189 -16.28 5.35 -0.59
CA THR A 189 -15.06 4.84 -1.26
C THR A 189 -14.35 5.94 -2.07
N ASN A 190 -15.06 7.03 -2.39
CA ASN A 190 -14.55 8.24 -3.01
C ASN A 190 -13.78 9.18 -2.06
N ALA A 191 -13.53 8.81 -0.79
CA ALA A 191 -12.65 9.57 0.11
C ALA A 191 -11.23 9.80 -0.46
N ASN A 192 -10.85 9.01 -1.48
CA ASN A 192 -9.58 9.09 -2.22
C ASN A 192 -9.66 9.94 -3.51
N SER A 193 -10.81 10.54 -3.81
CA SER A 193 -11.07 11.18 -5.10
C SER A 193 -10.24 12.46 -5.28
N THR A 194 -9.52 12.52 -6.40
CA THR A 194 -8.83 13.72 -6.90
C THR A 194 -9.79 14.83 -7.31
N SER A 195 -11.08 14.51 -7.48
CA SER A 195 -12.14 15.48 -7.79
C SER A 195 -12.29 16.55 -6.71
N SER A 196 -12.02 16.21 -5.45
CA SER A 196 -11.96 17.19 -4.35
C SER A 196 -10.90 18.30 -4.56
N ARG A 197 -9.96 18.10 -5.49
CA ARG A 197 -8.93 19.07 -5.90
C ARG A 197 -9.13 19.58 -7.35
N GLY A 198 -10.26 19.28 -7.99
CA GLY A 198 -10.55 19.68 -9.37
C GLY A 198 -9.72 18.95 -10.44
N ILE A 199 -9.01 17.88 -10.10
CA ILE A 199 -8.18 17.12 -11.05
C ILE A 199 -9.01 15.98 -11.64
N VAL A 200 -9.29 16.08 -12.94
CA VAL A 200 -9.98 15.06 -13.74
C VAL A 200 -9.05 13.86 -13.96
N LYS A 201 -9.55 12.65 -13.73
CA LYS A 201 -8.79 11.43 -14.02
C LYS A 201 -8.64 11.26 -15.53
N PRO A 202 -7.47 10.84 -16.04
CA PRO A 202 -7.33 10.47 -17.44
C PRO A 202 -8.29 9.33 -17.77
N GLU A 203 -9.06 9.50 -18.84
CA GLU A 203 -9.76 8.38 -19.45
C GLU A 203 -8.77 7.57 -20.26
N ILE A 204 -8.75 6.26 -20.02
CA ILE A 204 -7.96 5.33 -20.83
C ILE A 204 -8.88 4.88 -21.96
N PRO A 205 -8.51 5.10 -23.24
CA PRO A 205 -9.31 4.64 -24.36
C PRO A 205 -9.57 3.13 -24.27
N ASP A 206 -10.69 2.66 -24.80
CA ASP A 206 -11.09 1.23 -24.77
C ASP A 206 -10.03 0.29 -25.38
N ASP A 207 -9.20 0.80 -26.29
CA ASP A 207 -8.08 0.07 -26.92
C ASP A 207 -6.71 0.36 -26.26
N GLY A 208 -6.66 1.20 -25.23
CA GLY A 208 -5.45 1.54 -24.50
C GLY A 208 -4.78 0.32 -23.88
N TYR A 209 -5.56 -0.48 -23.15
CA TYR A 209 -5.12 -1.75 -22.59
C TYR A 209 -4.84 -2.82 -23.67
N LYS A 210 -5.39 -2.67 -24.87
CA LYS A 210 -5.09 -3.54 -26.02
C LYS A 210 -3.74 -3.25 -26.66
N ARG A 211 -3.14 -2.09 -26.40
CA ARG A 211 -1.84 -1.69 -26.98
C ARG A 211 -0.64 -1.87 -26.07
N ILE A 212 -0.83 -2.33 -24.83
CA ILE A 212 0.28 -2.59 -23.90
C ILE A 212 1.04 -3.85 -24.31
N ALA A 213 2.31 -3.93 -23.92
CA ALA A 213 3.16 -5.10 -24.12
C ALA A 213 2.53 -6.39 -23.56
N ASP A 214 2.72 -7.51 -24.27
CA ASP A 214 2.09 -8.80 -23.95
C ASP A 214 2.40 -9.32 -22.55
N HIS A 215 3.63 -9.10 -22.06
CA HIS A 215 4.01 -9.51 -20.70
C HIS A 215 3.24 -8.72 -19.64
N LEU A 216 3.06 -7.40 -19.81
CA LEU A 216 2.26 -6.59 -18.89
C LEU A 216 0.79 -6.98 -18.92
N ARG A 217 0.24 -7.29 -20.10
CA ARG A 217 -1.12 -7.81 -20.22
C ARG A 217 -1.27 -9.12 -19.46
N THR A 218 -0.32 -10.03 -19.63
CA THR A 218 -0.31 -11.33 -18.96
C THR A 218 -0.25 -11.15 -17.44
N ASP A 219 0.64 -10.30 -16.94
CA ASP A 219 0.78 -10.01 -15.51
C ASP A 219 -0.47 -9.34 -14.94
N LEU A 220 -1.11 -8.45 -15.70
CA LEU A 220 -2.36 -7.79 -15.30
C LEU A 220 -3.53 -8.78 -15.23
N ILE A 221 -3.64 -9.69 -16.20
CA ILE A 221 -4.63 -10.79 -16.17
C ILE A 221 -4.38 -11.67 -14.96
N ALA A 222 -3.13 -12.09 -14.72
CA ALA A 222 -2.78 -12.93 -13.58
C ALA A 222 -3.12 -12.25 -12.24
N PHE A 223 -2.89 -10.94 -12.12
CA PHE A 223 -3.32 -10.17 -10.96
C PHE A 223 -4.85 -10.16 -10.81
N CYS A 224 -5.58 -9.92 -11.89
CA CYS A 224 -7.04 -9.95 -11.86
C CYS A 224 -7.57 -11.33 -11.46
N ASP A 225 -7.02 -12.40 -12.02
CA ASP A 225 -7.40 -13.78 -11.68
C ASP A 225 -7.10 -14.08 -10.20
N GLN A 226 -5.92 -13.68 -9.71
CA GLN A 226 -5.51 -13.88 -8.31
C GLN A 226 -6.51 -13.28 -7.31
N TYR A 227 -7.05 -12.09 -7.60
CA TYR A 227 -7.95 -11.37 -6.69
C TYR A 227 -9.43 -11.43 -7.12
N GLY A 228 -9.76 -12.12 -8.21
CA GLY A 228 -11.11 -12.23 -8.75
C GLY A 228 -11.66 -10.88 -9.23
N TYR A 229 -10.88 -10.12 -10.00
CA TYR A 229 -11.35 -8.94 -10.73
C TYR A 229 -11.77 -9.34 -12.15
N ASP A 230 -12.90 -8.79 -12.61
CA ASP A 230 -13.40 -9.04 -13.96
C ASP A 230 -12.56 -8.29 -15.01
N ILE A 231 -12.07 -9.02 -16.01
CA ILE A 231 -11.29 -8.50 -17.14
C ILE A 231 -12.12 -8.30 -18.41
N THR A 232 -13.34 -8.84 -18.46
CA THR A 232 -14.11 -9.08 -19.69
C THR A 232 -14.48 -7.80 -20.46
N VAL A 233 -14.30 -6.63 -19.83
CA VAL A 233 -14.66 -5.33 -20.41
C VAL A 233 -13.44 -4.54 -20.90
N ASN A 234 -12.21 -4.91 -20.47
CA ASN A 234 -11.08 -3.97 -20.51
C ASN A 234 -9.77 -4.49 -21.15
N LEU A 235 -9.64 -5.76 -21.53
CA LEU A 235 -8.38 -6.33 -22.07
C LEU A 235 -8.54 -7.03 -23.42
#